data_AF-A0A370IBR9-F1
#
_entry.id   AF-A0A370IBR9-F1
#
_cell.length_a   1.000
_cell.length_b   1.000
_cell.length_c   1.000
_cell.angle_alpha   90.00
_cell.angle_beta   90.00
_cell.angle_gamma   90.00
#
_symmetry.space_group_name_H-M   'P 1'
#
loop_
_entity.id
_entity.type
_entity.pdbx_description
1 polymer ?
#
loop_
_entity_poly.entity_id
_entity_poly.type
_entity_poly.pdbx_seq_one_letter_code
_entity_poly.pdbx_strand_id
1 'polypeptide(L)'
;MTTTPHHPYLRIPIDADQGFPQALRISLGQRIYVLSAHVNVTDEELLRATTPLRLPCPGAFLALEVSAEETTGTRVLFRRKVVPDLEYEAQELALLFTDLSVDPRNINGSGAYGSSVVGGVALRWAS
;
A
#
# COMPACT_ATOMS: atom_id res chain seq x y z
N MET A 1 7.60 11.60 26.84
CA MET A 1 8.13 10.67 25.82
C MET A 1 7.33 9.39 25.93
N THR A 2 6.28 9.25 25.11
CA THR A 2 5.51 8.01 24.99
C THR A 2 6.30 7.09 24.06
N THR A 3 6.85 6.01 24.59
CA THR A 3 7.48 4.95 23.81
C THR A 3 6.39 4.23 23.02
N THR A 4 6.34 4.45 21.71
CA THR A 4 5.46 3.69 20.81
C THR A 4 5.92 2.23 20.83
N PRO A 5 5.06 1.25 21.18
CA PRO A 5 5.44 -0.15 21.06
C PRO A 5 5.78 -0.47 19.60
N HIS A 6 7.00 -0.97 19.35
CA HIS A 6 7.37 -1.52 18.05
C HIS A 6 6.70 -2.89 17.91
N HIS A 7 5.52 -2.93 17.30
CA HIS A 7 4.92 -4.19 16.88
C HIS A 7 5.77 -4.80 15.76
N PRO A 8 6.06 -6.12 15.75
CA PRO A 8 6.76 -6.74 14.64
C PRO A 8 5.87 -6.67 13.39
N TYR A 9 6.25 -5.84 12.44
CA TYR A 9 5.55 -5.68 11.18
C TYR A 9 5.71 -6.93 10.32
N LEU A 10 4.58 -7.50 9.89
CA LEU A 10 4.54 -8.57 8.89
C LEU A 10 4.60 -7.95 7.50
N ARG A 11 5.44 -8.50 6.62
CA ARG A 11 5.55 -8.00 5.24
C ARG A 11 4.23 -8.20 4.49
N ILE A 12 3.71 -7.14 3.89
CA ILE A 12 2.58 -7.19 2.97
C ILE A 12 3.09 -7.78 1.65
N PRO A 13 2.42 -8.80 1.08
CA PRO A 13 2.89 -9.49 -0.12
C PRO A 13 2.56 -8.71 -1.40
N ILE A 14 3.02 -7.46 -1.49
CA ILE A 14 2.96 -6.66 -2.72
C ILE A 14 4.07 -7.16 -3.65
N ASP A 15 3.67 -7.56 -4.85
CA ASP A 15 4.56 -7.90 -5.95
C ASP A 15 4.42 -6.83 -7.02
N ALA A 16 5.37 -5.91 -7.06
CA ALA A 16 5.31 -4.75 -7.93
C ALA A 16 5.46 -5.13 -9.42
N ASP A 17 5.99 -6.32 -9.73
CA ASP A 17 6.09 -6.82 -11.10
C ASP A 17 4.71 -7.26 -11.64
N GLN A 18 3.74 -7.58 -10.78
CA GLN A 18 2.36 -7.82 -11.21
C GLN A 18 1.62 -6.54 -11.62
N GLY A 19 2.20 -5.37 -11.32
CA GLY A 19 1.63 -4.09 -11.68
C GLY A 19 0.55 -3.58 -10.72
N PHE A 20 0.08 -2.38 -11.03
CA PHE A 20 -1.00 -1.71 -10.32
C PHE A 20 -2.16 -1.41 -11.29
N PRO A 21 -3.43 -1.53 -10.85
CA PRO A 21 -3.86 -1.78 -9.48
C PRO A 21 -3.61 -3.21 -8.98
N GLN A 22 -3.38 -3.35 -7.68
CA GLN A 22 -3.23 -4.65 -7.01
C GLN A 22 -4.13 -4.70 -5.78
N ALA A 23 -4.85 -5.80 -5.60
CA ALA A 23 -5.63 -6.07 -4.40
C ALA A 23 -5.12 -7.33 -3.71
N LEU A 24 -4.94 -7.25 -2.40
CA LEU A 24 -4.40 -8.32 -1.56
C LEU A 24 -5.36 -8.61 -0.43
N ARG A 25 -5.68 -9.89 -0.23
CA ARG A 25 -6.49 -10.35 0.90
C ARG A 25 -5.57 -10.88 1.98
N ILE A 26 -5.62 -10.29 3.18
CA ILE A 26 -4.81 -10.72 4.32
C ILE A 26 -5.73 -11.13 5.48
N SER A 27 -5.38 -12.22 6.16
CA SER A 27 -6.00 -12.57 7.44
C SER A 27 -5.06 -12.14 8.56
N LEU A 28 -5.56 -11.31 9.47
CA LEU A 28 -4.78 -10.83 10.61
C LEU A 28 -5.70 -10.65 11.81
N GLY A 29 -5.30 -11.20 12.96
CA GLY A 29 -6.17 -11.25 14.14
C GLY A 29 -7.39 -12.12 13.88
N GLN A 30 -8.58 -11.59 14.16
CA GLN A 30 -9.86 -12.29 13.93
C GLN A 30 -10.58 -11.84 12.65
N ARG A 31 -9.92 -11.06 11.80
CA ARG A 31 -10.53 -10.42 10.64
C ARG A 31 -9.78 -10.75 9.35
N ILE A 32 -10.49 -10.56 8.25
CA ILE A 32 -9.91 -10.56 6.91
C ILE A 32 -10.00 -9.14 6.39
N TYR A 33 -8.90 -8.68 5.80
CA TYR A 33 -8.79 -7.36 5.19
C TYR A 33 -8.45 -7.48 3.71
N VAL A 34 -8.95 -6.53 2.93
CA VAL A 34 -8.58 -6.33 1.55
C VAL A 34 -7.81 -5.02 1.45
N LEU A 35 -6.55 -5.10 1.01
CA LEU A 35 -5.66 -3.97 0.77
C LEU A 35 -5.63 -3.74 -0.73
N SER A 36 -6.14 -2.60 -1.17
CA SER A 36 -6.21 -2.22 -2.58
C SER A 36 -5.28 -1.06 -2.87
N ALA A 37 -4.21 -1.33 -3.62
CA ALA A 37 -3.16 -0.40 -3.98
C ALA A 37 -3.34 0.10 -5.41
N HIS A 38 -3.38 1.42 -5.59
CA HIS A 38 -3.55 2.08 -6.89
C HIS A 38 -2.53 3.19 -7.07
N VAL A 39 -1.76 3.16 -8.15
CA VAL A 39 -0.87 4.27 -8.51
C VAL A 39 -1.67 5.26 -9.35
N ASN A 40 -1.69 6.51 -8.90
CA ASN A 40 -2.35 7.61 -9.58
C ASN A 40 -1.28 8.52 -10.17
N VAL A 41 -1.39 8.82 -11.45
CA VAL A 41 -0.54 9.76 -12.18
C VAL A 41 -1.46 10.82 -12.80
N THR A 42 -1.27 12.07 -12.42
CA THR A 42 -2.03 13.22 -12.95
C THR A 42 -1.24 14.00 -13.98
N ASP A 43 0.07 13.80 -14.05
CA ASP A 43 0.96 14.39 -15.05
C ASP A 43 1.36 13.33 -16.08
N GLU A 44 0.84 13.45 -17.31
CA GLU A 44 1.07 12.48 -18.38
C GLU A 44 2.52 12.38 -18.83
N GLU A 45 3.37 13.39 -18.58
CA GLU A 45 4.79 13.31 -18.91
C GLU A 45 5.49 12.24 -18.08
N LEU A 46 5.05 12.05 -16.83
CA LEU A 46 5.59 11.00 -15.95
C LEU A 46 5.30 9.60 -16.48
N LEU A 47 4.23 9.39 -17.26
CA LEU A 47 3.94 8.10 -17.88
C LEU A 47 4.95 7.72 -18.97
N ARG A 48 5.75 8.69 -19.45
CA ARG A 48 6.81 8.48 -20.44
C ARG A 48 8.19 8.32 -19.81
N ALA A 49 8.30 8.40 -18.49
CA ALA A 49 9.58 8.23 -17.81
C ALA A 49 10.14 6.82 -18.07
N THR A 50 11.45 6.74 -18.26
CA THR A 50 12.17 5.49 -18.55
C THR A 50 12.74 4.83 -17.30
N THR A 51 12.52 5.43 -16.13
CA THR A 51 12.99 4.97 -14.83
C THR A 51 11.84 4.97 -13.83
N PRO A 52 11.87 4.10 -12.80
CA PRO A 52 10.89 4.10 -11.73
C PRO A 52 10.68 5.47 -11.08
N LEU A 53 9.42 5.85 -10.90
CA LEU A 53 9.00 7.03 -10.17
C LEU A 53 9.09 6.74 -8.66
N ARG A 54 9.80 7.58 -7.91
CA ARG A 54 9.75 7.52 -6.44
C ARG A 54 8.50 8.24 -5.95
N LEU A 55 7.63 7.52 -5.27
CA LEU A 55 6.33 7.99 -4.82
C LEU A 55 6.35 8.33 -3.32
N PRO A 56 5.58 9.35 -2.91
CA PRO A 56 4.91 10.30 -3.77
C PRO A 56 5.88 11.34 -4.36
N CYS A 57 5.59 11.80 -5.57
CA CYS A 57 6.22 12.97 -6.18
C CYS A 57 5.13 13.94 -6.67
N PRO A 58 5.46 15.18 -7.07
CA PRO A 58 4.51 16.02 -7.80
C PRO A 58 3.96 15.22 -9.00
N GLY A 59 2.65 15.24 -9.20
CA GLY A 59 2.00 14.55 -10.31
C GLY A 59 1.81 13.03 -10.17
N ALA A 60 2.36 12.36 -9.15
CA ALA A 60 2.15 10.91 -8.96
C ALA A 60 2.18 10.45 -7.50
N PHE A 61 1.33 9.48 -7.15
CA PHE A 61 1.27 8.90 -5.81
C PHE A 61 0.64 7.52 -5.76
N LEU A 62 0.98 6.74 -4.73
CA LEU A 62 0.27 5.51 -4.37
C LEU A 62 -0.91 5.84 -3.44
N ALA A 63 -2.10 5.37 -3.80
CA ALA A 63 -3.28 5.36 -2.94
C ALA A 63 -3.49 3.95 -2.41
N LEU A 64 -3.68 3.83 -1.10
CA LEU A 64 -4.07 2.60 -0.43
C LEU A 64 -5.48 2.75 0.12
N GLU A 65 -6.33 1.79 -0.21
CA GLU A 65 -7.61 1.56 0.45
C GLU A 65 -7.50 0.27 1.25
N VAL A 66 -8.01 0.29 2.48
CA VAL A 66 -8.12 -0.92 3.30
C VAL A 66 -9.55 -1.09 3.73
N SER A 67 -10.06 -2.29 3.47
CA SER A 67 -11.42 -2.69 3.79
C SER A 67 -11.39 -3.92 4.67
N ALA A 68 -12.31 -4.01 5.63
CA ALA A 68 -12.58 -5.25 6.35
C ALA A 68 -13.65 -6.05 5.61
N GLU A 69 -13.50 -7.37 5.57
CA GLU A 69 -14.58 -8.25 5.17
C GLU A 69 -15.57 -8.45 6.32
N GLU A 70 -16.84 -8.40 5.97
CA GLU A 70 -17.99 -8.58 6.85
C GLU A 70 -18.99 -9.53 6.18
N THR A 71 -19.98 -10.00 6.94
CA THR A 71 -20.96 -10.99 6.43
C THR A 71 -21.75 -10.51 5.23
N THR A 72 -21.90 -9.19 5.06
CA THR A 72 -22.69 -8.57 3.99
C THR A 72 -21.83 -7.98 2.86
N GLY A 73 -20.51 -8.09 2.93
CA GLY A 73 -19.61 -7.53 1.93
C GLY A 73 -18.31 -6.98 2.53
N THR A 74 -17.80 -5.89 1.97
CA THR A 74 -16.61 -5.21 2.48
C THR A 74 -16.96 -3.81 2.99
N ARG A 75 -16.34 -3.42 4.12
CA ARG A 75 -16.46 -2.07 4.69
C ARG A 75 -15.10 -1.38 4.62
N VAL A 76 -15.04 -0.26 3.91
CA VAL A 76 -13.84 0.59 3.84
C VAL A 76 -13.51 1.13 5.23
N LEU A 77 -12.30 0.86 5.71
CA LEU A 77 -11.79 1.35 6.99
C LEU A 77 -11.02 2.66 6.82
N PHE A 78 -10.21 2.76 5.76
CA PHE A 78 -9.58 4.02 5.37
C PHE A 78 -9.17 3.99 3.90
N ARG A 79 -9.00 5.20 3.35
CA ARG A 79 -8.39 5.43 2.05
C ARG A 79 -7.51 6.67 2.11
N ARG A 80 -6.23 6.51 1.81
CA ARG A 80 -5.23 7.58 1.89
C ARG A 80 -4.16 7.43 0.82
N LYS A 81 -3.56 8.57 0.47
CA LYS A 81 -2.26 8.63 -0.19
C LYS A 81 -1.19 8.12 0.79
N VAL A 82 -0.35 7.21 0.33
CA VAL A 82 0.77 6.66 1.11
C VAL A 82 1.99 7.58 1.00
N VAL A 83 2.65 7.78 2.12
CA VAL A 83 3.90 8.53 2.30
C VAL A 83 4.89 7.57 2.96
N PRO A 84 6.12 7.43 2.44
CA PRO A 84 7.13 6.60 3.06
C PRO A 84 7.40 7.00 4.51
N ASP A 85 7.68 6.00 5.34
CA ASP A 85 8.04 6.14 6.76
C ASP A 85 6.98 6.80 7.65
N LEU A 86 5.75 6.97 7.14
CA LEU A 86 4.59 7.37 7.91
C LEU A 86 3.76 6.14 8.28
N GLU A 87 3.53 5.96 9.57
CA GLU A 87 2.63 4.94 10.10
C GLU A 87 1.17 5.37 9.93
N TYR A 88 0.36 4.49 9.35
CA TYR A 88 -1.08 4.67 9.17
C TYR A 88 -1.86 3.74 10.08
N GLU A 89 -2.99 4.24 10.59
CA GLU A 89 -3.91 3.46 11.40
C GLU A 89 -5.19 3.15 10.62
N ALA A 90 -5.62 1.89 10.72
CA ALA A 90 -6.84 1.40 10.09
C ALA A 90 -7.55 0.44 11.03
N GLN A 91 -8.40 0.99 11.89
CA GLN A 91 -8.99 0.25 13.01
C GLN A 91 -7.88 -0.34 13.91
N GLU A 92 -7.75 -1.66 13.97
CA GLU A 92 -6.75 -2.37 14.77
C GLU A 92 -5.41 -2.58 14.02
N LEU A 93 -5.33 -2.20 12.74
CA LEU A 93 -4.11 -2.31 11.95
C LEU A 93 -3.23 -1.07 12.09
N ALA A 94 -1.92 -1.32 12.18
CA ALA A 94 -0.88 -0.37 11.79
C ALA A 94 -0.29 -0.78 10.45
N LEU A 95 -0.03 0.20 9.58
CA LEU A 95 0.53 0.02 8.26
C LEU A 95 1.71 0.98 8.07
N LEU A 96 2.84 0.46 7.60
CA LEU A 96 4.05 1.26 7.36
C LEU A 96 4.65 0.87 6.01
N PHE A 97 4.98 1.85 5.18
CA PHE A 97 5.64 1.62 3.89
C PHE A 97 7.01 2.29 3.89
N THR A 98 8.04 1.56 3.45
CA THR A 98 9.43 2.02 3.49
C THR A 98 10.05 2.20 2.11
N ASP A 99 9.46 1.61 1.06
CA ASP A 99 9.87 1.84 -0.32
C ASP A 99 8.63 1.90 -1.21
N LEU A 100 8.59 2.89 -2.10
CA LEU A 100 7.50 3.19 -3.01
C LEU A 100 8.10 3.69 -4.34
N SER A 101 8.59 2.77 -5.16
CA SER A 101 9.17 3.05 -6.47
C SER A 101 8.38 2.30 -7.54
N VAL A 102 7.82 2.99 -8.54
CA VAL A 102 6.99 2.33 -9.58
C VAL A 102 7.38 2.81 -10.97
N ASP A 103 7.81 1.89 -11.83
CA ASP A 103 8.00 2.13 -13.26
C ASP A 103 6.65 2.41 -13.94
N PRO A 104 6.56 3.43 -14.81
CA PRO A 104 5.33 3.72 -15.54
C PRO A 104 4.72 2.53 -16.27
N ARG A 105 5.54 1.58 -16.74
CA ARG A 105 5.05 0.35 -17.42
C ARG A 105 4.36 -0.63 -16.48
N ASN A 106 4.56 -0.50 -15.16
CA ASN A 106 3.82 -1.25 -14.15
C ASN A 106 2.49 -0.56 -13.75
N ILE A 107 2.15 0.58 -14.36
CA ILE A 107 0.84 1.24 -14.18
C ILE A 107 -0.09 0.72 -15.28
N ASN A 108 -1.08 -0.09 -14.89
CA ASN A 108 -1.96 -0.87 -15.76
C ASN A 108 -1.24 -1.91 -16.65
N GLY A 109 -0.03 -2.32 -16.25
CA GLY A 109 0.77 -3.34 -16.95
C GLY A 109 1.63 -4.13 -15.96
N SER A 110 2.23 -5.23 -16.42
CA SER A 110 3.06 -6.13 -15.61
C SER A 110 4.42 -6.39 -16.27
N GLY A 111 5.42 -6.71 -15.46
CA GLY A 111 6.80 -6.99 -15.88
C GLY A 111 7.86 -6.50 -14.89
N ALA A 112 9.06 -7.08 -14.99
CA ALA A 112 10.21 -6.77 -14.14
C ALA A 112 10.94 -5.51 -14.63
N TYR A 113 10.36 -4.34 -14.36
CA TYR A 113 10.90 -3.03 -14.79
C TYR A 113 11.63 -2.27 -13.68
N GLY A 114 11.81 -2.89 -12.52
CA GLY A 114 12.49 -2.27 -11.37
C GLY A 114 11.55 -1.53 -10.41
N SER A 115 10.24 -1.80 -10.48
CA SER A 115 9.30 -1.35 -9.46
C SER A 115 9.56 -2.08 -8.13
N SER A 116 9.34 -1.39 -7.01
CA SER A 116 9.47 -1.92 -5.66
C SER A 116 8.50 -1.19 -4.73
N VAL A 117 7.63 -1.95 -4.07
CA VAL A 117 6.74 -1.44 -3.04
C VAL A 117 6.87 -2.34 -1.82
N VAL A 118 7.41 -1.77 -0.74
CA VAL A 118 7.68 -2.50 0.51
C VAL A 118 6.83 -1.90 1.61
N GLY A 119 5.89 -2.71 2.09
CA GLY A 119 5.00 -2.36 3.19
C GLY A 119 4.95 -3.46 4.25
N GLY A 120 4.68 -3.05 5.48
CA GLY A 120 4.41 -3.90 6.62
C GLY A 120 3.02 -3.63 7.21
N VAL A 121 2.44 -4.65 7.82
CA VAL A 121 1.20 -4.58 8.61
C VAL A 121 1.41 -5.19 9.99
N ALA A 122 0.81 -4.59 11.02
CA ALA A 122 0.81 -5.11 12.38
C ALA A 122 -0.54 -4.89 13.07
N LEU A 123 -0.82 -5.66 14.13
CA LEU A 123 -1.94 -5.39 15.04
C LEU A 123 -1.49 -4.45 16.16
N ARG A 124 -2.21 -3.34 16.36
CA ARG A 124 -1.93 -2.36 17.43
C ARG A 124 -2.51 -2.78 18.77
N TRP A 125 -3.69 -3.39 18.75
CA TRP A 125 -4.41 -3.81 19.96
C TRP A 125 -5.00 -5.18 19.71
N ALA A 126 -4.48 -6.21 20.39
CA ALA A 126 -5.23 -7.46 20.55
C ALA A 126 -6.49 -7.09 21.35
N SER A 127 -7.65 -7.14 20.72
CA SER A 127 -8.93 -7.08 21.46
C SER A 127 -9.17 -8.41 22.14
#